data_AF-A0A0J1BF62-F1
#
_entry.id   AF-A0A0J1BF62-F1
#
_cell.length_a   1.000
_cell.length_b   1.000
_cell.length_c   1.000
_cell.angle_alpha   90.00
_cell.angle_beta   90.00
_cell.angle_gamma   90.00
#
_symmetry.space_group_name_H-M   'P 1'
#
loop_
_entity.id
_entity.type
_entity.pdbx_description
1 polymer ?
#
loop_
_entity_poly.entity_id
_entity_poly.type
_entity_poly.pdbx_seq_one_letter_code
_entity_poly.pdbx_strand_id
1 'polypeptide(L)'
;MENMSVSVMRILGRFALGFSVAAATLSMTGCGSSTPESVASQSATATPTTAASADEAESVVGQFLDRIRRGGAENTAMTLLTKRAQSELARIGHVVQPLGSPDAEVTITRSEEVGMEHLPEGQKYPTRLVHCVWSEPSQADGTKQEFQIVLPVVQQSEGWRISGMVLGIATGEPELILDFENGDEMARILNAQDQTQTAAAPAATATESMQR
;
A
#
# COMPACT_ATOMS: atom_id res chain seq x y z
N MET A 1 -27.82 37.25 -17.62
CA MET A 1 -26.73 36.58 -16.88
C MET A 1 -26.61 35.16 -17.43
N GLU A 2 -26.50 34.99 -18.74
CA GLU A 2 -25.30 35.11 -19.59
C GLU A 2 -24.28 33.98 -19.31
N ASN A 3 -24.44 32.92 -20.12
CA ASN A 3 -23.53 31.80 -20.28
C ASN A 3 -22.18 32.29 -20.81
N MET A 4 -21.11 32.09 -20.03
CA MET A 4 -19.74 32.28 -20.51
C MET A 4 -19.20 31.01 -21.17
N SER A 5 -19.31 31.03 -22.50
CA SER A 5 -18.25 30.81 -23.49
C SER A 5 -17.31 29.61 -23.30
N VAL A 6 -17.58 28.56 -24.08
CA VAL A 6 -16.59 27.53 -24.49
C VAL A 6 -15.87 28.06 -25.72
N SER A 7 -14.55 28.28 -25.63
CA SER A 7 -13.66 28.38 -26.78
C SER A 7 -12.20 28.29 -26.35
N VAL A 8 -11.52 27.18 -26.69
CA VAL A 8 -10.10 27.25 -27.04
C VAL A 8 -9.86 26.42 -28.30
N MET A 9 -9.19 27.11 -29.20
CA MET A 9 -8.99 26.89 -30.62
C MET A 9 -7.98 25.77 -30.90
N ARG A 10 -8.24 25.03 -31.98
CA ARG A 10 -7.28 24.14 -32.65
C ARG A 10 -6.00 24.90 -33.02
N ILE A 11 -4.84 24.39 -32.62
CA ILE A 11 -3.54 24.81 -33.17
C ILE A 11 -3.00 23.65 -34.01
N LEU A 12 -3.05 23.83 -35.33
CA LEU A 12 -2.27 23.05 -36.29
C LEU A 12 -0.80 23.42 -36.12
N GLY A 13 0.03 22.43 -35.80
CA GLY A 13 1.49 22.55 -35.82
C GLY A 13 2.08 21.56 -36.82
N ARG A 14 2.27 22.00 -38.06
CA ARG A 14 3.08 21.30 -39.07
C ARG A 14 4.54 21.47 -38.67
N PHE A 15 5.22 20.39 -38.28
CA PHE A 15 6.68 20.40 -38.16
C PHE A 15 7.27 19.55 -39.29
N ALA A 16 7.89 20.25 -40.24
CA ALA A 16 8.67 19.71 -41.34
C ALA A 16 10.17 19.84 -41.01
N LEU A 17 10.98 19.05 -41.70
CA LEU A 17 12.45 18.96 -41.65
C LEU A 17 12.99 18.36 -40.33
N GLY A 18 13.78 17.29 -40.31
CA GLY A 18 14.69 16.74 -41.31
C GLY A 18 16.09 16.75 -40.71
N PHE A 19 16.73 15.59 -40.53
CA PHE A 19 18.19 15.50 -40.51
C PHE A 19 18.66 14.05 -40.75
N SER A 20 19.50 13.91 -41.76
CA SER A 20 20.19 12.71 -42.20
C SER A 20 21.09 12.09 -41.13
N VAL A 21 21.09 10.76 -41.04
CA VAL A 21 22.28 9.98 -40.64
C VAL A 21 22.33 8.72 -41.51
N ALA A 22 23.12 8.77 -42.58
CA ALA A 22 23.55 7.59 -43.33
C ALA A 22 25.02 7.35 -43.00
N ALA A 23 25.27 6.53 -41.97
CA ALA A 23 26.60 6.04 -41.65
C ALA A 23 26.83 4.72 -42.40
N ALA A 24 27.51 4.81 -43.55
CA ALA A 24 28.05 3.67 -44.26
C ALA A 24 29.25 3.12 -43.48
N THR A 25 29.10 1.95 -42.86
CA THR A 25 30.21 1.22 -42.25
C THR A 25 30.66 0.10 -43.19
N LEU A 26 31.98 0.06 -43.42
CA LEU A 26 32.64 -0.85 -44.33
C LEU A 26 32.61 -2.29 -43.80
N SER A 27 32.19 -3.22 -44.64
CA SER A 27 32.30 -4.66 -44.42
C SER A 27 33.74 -5.12 -44.68
N MET A 28 34.44 -5.58 -43.64
CA MET A 28 35.63 -6.44 -43.79
C MET A 28 35.21 -7.90 -43.69
N THR A 29 35.44 -8.63 -44.78
CA THR A 29 35.31 -10.08 -44.90
C THR A 29 36.39 -10.78 -44.07
N GLY A 30 35.97 -11.44 -43.00
CA GLY A 30 36.78 -12.40 -42.23
C GLY A 30 36.28 -13.82 -42.49
N CYS A 31 37.05 -14.59 -43.26
CA CYS A 31 36.86 -16.03 -43.49
C CYS A 31 37.58 -16.78 -42.36
N GLY A 32 36.90 -17.71 -41.67
CA GLY A 32 37.52 -18.49 -40.60
C GLY A 32 36.66 -19.68 -40.16
N SER A 33 36.99 -20.85 -40.73
CA SER A 33 36.83 -22.22 -40.20
C SER A 33 35.54 -22.63 -39.48
N SER A 34 34.79 -23.50 -40.15
CA SER A 34 33.65 -24.27 -39.68
C SER A 34 33.92 -25.08 -38.41
N THR A 35 33.12 -24.85 -37.37
CA THR A 35 32.86 -25.79 -36.27
C THR A 35 31.34 -25.82 -36.07
N PRO A 36 30.66 -26.99 -36.05
CA PRO A 36 29.23 -27.04 -35.79
C PRO A 36 29.03 -26.99 -34.27
N GLU A 37 29.03 -25.78 -33.70
CA GLU A 37 28.50 -25.60 -32.36
C GLU A 37 26.97 -25.52 -32.44
N SER A 38 26.36 -26.47 -31.74
CA SER A 38 24.94 -26.57 -31.47
C SER A 38 24.39 -25.20 -31.08
N VAL A 39 23.47 -24.68 -31.89
CA VAL A 39 22.62 -23.56 -31.50
C VAL A 39 21.73 -24.01 -30.34
N ALA A 40 22.27 -23.94 -29.13
CA ALA A 40 21.45 -23.76 -27.96
C ALA A 40 20.76 -22.41 -28.15
N SER A 41 19.50 -22.48 -28.60
CA SER A 41 18.55 -21.38 -28.54
C SER A 41 18.61 -20.81 -27.14
N GLN A 42 19.33 -19.70 -26.99
CA GLN A 42 19.27 -18.88 -25.80
C GLN A 42 17.89 -18.24 -25.85
N SER A 43 16.91 -18.97 -25.30
CA SER A 43 15.62 -18.41 -24.93
C SER A 43 15.95 -17.24 -24.01
N ALA A 44 15.86 -16.03 -24.54
CA ALA A 44 15.76 -14.82 -23.74
C ALA A 44 14.53 -15.00 -22.85
N THR A 45 14.76 -15.40 -21.60
CA THR A 45 13.75 -15.45 -20.57
C THR A 45 13.18 -14.05 -20.44
N ALA A 46 11.91 -13.89 -20.82
CA ALA A 46 11.14 -12.69 -20.57
C ALA A 46 11.18 -12.35 -19.07
N THR A 47 11.35 -11.07 -18.78
CA THR A 47 11.53 -10.45 -17.46
C THR A 47 10.49 -10.91 -16.41
N PRO A 48 10.91 -11.58 -15.31
CA PRO A 48 10.03 -11.94 -14.19
C PRO A 48 9.78 -10.77 -13.19
N THR A 49 10.09 -9.53 -13.56
CA THR A 49 10.23 -8.41 -12.61
C THR A 49 8.92 -7.98 -11.94
N THR A 50 7.78 -7.99 -12.65
CA THR A 50 6.51 -7.49 -12.08
C THR A 50 5.87 -8.47 -11.09
N ALA A 51 5.91 -9.78 -11.38
CA ALA A 51 5.37 -10.79 -10.48
C ALA A 51 6.19 -10.89 -9.19
N ALA A 52 7.53 -10.91 -9.31
CA ALA A 52 8.42 -10.90 -8.14
C ALA A 52 8.22 -9.65 -7.26
N SER A 53 8.02 -8.48 -7.88
CA SER A 53 7.70 -7.23 -7.19
C SER A 53 6.36 -7.30 -6.42
N ALA A 54 5.35 -7.96 -6.98
CA ALA A 54 4.08 -8.20 -6.30
C ALA A 54 4.26 -9.10 -5.08
N ASP A 55 4.93 -10.25 -5.24
CA ASP A 55 5.17 -11.21 -4.16
C ASP A 55 5.94 -10.58 -2.99
N GLU A 56 6.93 -9.72 -3.27
CA GLU A 56 7.68 -9.01 -2.25
C GLU A 56 6.82 -7.98 -1.48
N ALA A 57 5.99 -7.22 -2.18
CA ALA A 57 5.08 -6.26 -1.56
C ALA A 57 4.03 -6.97 -0.68
N GLU A 58 3.46 -8.07 -1.20
CA GLU A 58 2.54 -8.94 -0.46
C GLU A 58 3.20 -9.54 0.78
N SER A 59 4.45 -10.01 0.66
CA SER A 59 5.22 -10.53 1.80
C SER A 59 5.42 -9.50 2.91
N VAL A 60 5.72 -8.24 2.58
CA VAL A 60 5.84 -7.16 3.56
C VAL A 60 4.52 -6.92 4.29
N VAL A 61 3.40 -6.92 3.57
CA VAL A 61 2.06 -6.74 4.15
C VAL A 61 1.68 -7.91 5.04
N GLY A 62 1.92 -9.15 4.61
CA GLY A 62 1.65 -10.34 5.41
C GLY A 62 2.43 -10.32 6.74
N GLN A 63 3.71 -9.95 6.70
CA GLN A 63 4.53 -9.81 7.90
C GLN A 63 4.03 -8.69 8.82
N PHE A 64 3.60 -7.57 8.26
CA PHE A 64 3.08 -6.44 9.04
C PHE A 64 1.80 -6.82 9.79
N LEU A 65 0.83 -7.39 9.07
CA LEU A 65 -0.45 -7.79 9.66
C LEU A 65 -0.29 -8.93 10.68
N ASP A 66 0.62 -9.89 10.44
CA ASP A 66 0.92 -10.93 11.44
C ASP A 66 1.53 -10.35 12.73
N ARG A 67 2.42 -9.36 12.63
CA ARG A 67 3.01 -8.69 13.81
C ARG A 67 1.98 -7.88 14.58
N ILE A 68 1.08 -7.19 13.88
CA ILE A 68 -0.06 -6.47 14.48
C ILE A 68 -0.97 -7.44 15.23
N ARG A 69 -1.39 -8.53 14.58
CA ARG A 69 -2.25 -9.57 15.15
C ARG A 69 -1.71 -10.11 16.47
N ARG A 70 -0.39 -10.35 16.54
CA ARG A 70 0.28 -10.92 17.73
C ARG A 70 0.50 -9.91 18.86
N GLY A 71 -0.16 -8.76 18.81
CA GLY A 71 -0.10 -7.79 19.89
C GLY A 71 1.00 -6.73 19.74
N GLY A 72 1.68 -6.66 18.59
CA GLY A 72 2.66 -5.60 18.30
C GLY A 72 3.83 -5.49 19.29
N ALA A 73 4.01 -6.48 20.17
CA ALA A 73 5.04 -6.46 21.20
C ALA A 73 6.41 -6.20 20.55
N GLU A 74 7.19 -5.33 21.19
CA GLU A 74 8.49 -4.85 20.71
C GLU A 74 8.46 -3.91 19.49
N ASN A 75 7.29 -3.35 19.10
CA ASN A 75 7.16 -2.39 17.99
C ASN A 75 7.72 -2.91 16.65
N THR A 76 7.82 -4.23 16.47
CA THR A 76 8.46 -4.83 15.29
C THR A 76 7.67 -4.58 14.02
N ALA A 77 6.35 -4.35 14.09
CA ALA A 77 5.55 -3.94 12.93
C ALA A 77 6.03 -2.59 12.35
N MET A 78 6.52 -1.69 13.21
CA MET A 78 6.96 -0.34 12.82
C MET A 78 8.11 -0.36 11.82
N THR A 79 8.97 -1.38 11.87
CA THR A 79 10.13 -1.49 10.98
C THR A 79 9.74 -1.71 9.52
N LEU A 80 8.50 -2.14 9.25
CA LEU A 80 7.96 -2.38 7.92
C LEU A 80 7.27 -1.15 7.32
N LEU A 81 7.11 -0.07 8.09
CA LEU A 81 6.57 1.18 7.59
C LEU A 81 7.64 2.00 6.85
N THR A 82 7.22 2.96 6.04
CA THR A 82 8.13 3.93 5.43
C THR A 82 8.89 4.69 6.51
N LYS A 83 10.09 5.20 6.18
CA LYS A 83 10.86 6.03 7.13
C LYS A 83 10.07 7.26 7.61
N ARG A 84 9.27 7.85 6.71
CA ARG A 84 8.42 8.99 7.06
C ARG A 84 7.33 8.58 8.04
N ALA A 85 6.63 7.48 7.78
CA ALA A 85 5.62 6.96 8.71
C ALA A 85 6.20 6.63 10.09
N GLN A 86 7.39 6.01 10.13
CA GLN A 86 8.10 5.75 11.39
C GLN A 86 8.41 7.06 12.15
N SER A 87 8.91 8.07 11.44
CA SER A 87 9.23 9.37 12.03
C SER A 87 7.98 10.08 12.57
N GLU A 88 6.89 10.08 11.79
CA GLU A 88 5.66 10.77 12.16
C GLU A 88 4.95 10.09 13.35
N LEU A 89 4.85 8.77 13.35
CA LEU A 89 4.26 8.03 14.47
C LEU A 89 5.10 8.16 15.75
N ALA A 90 6.44 8.12 15.63
CA ALA A 90 7.32 8.41 16.75
C ALA A 90 7.16 9.84 17.28
N ARG A 91 7.00 10.83 16.39
CA ARG A 91 6.80 12.25 16.74
C ARG A 91 5.54 12.45 17.59
N ILE A 92 4.46 11.74 17.26
CA ILE A 92 3.19 11.84 18.02
C ILE A 92 3.12 10.86 19.21
N GLY A 93 4.16 10.08 19.47
CA GLY A 93 4.22 9.16 20.60
C GLY A 93 3.29 7.93 20.46
N HIS A 94 2.93 7.57 19.23
CA HIS A 94 2.03 6.44 18.96
C HIS A 94 2.76 5.29 18.27
N VAL A 95 2.24 4.09 18.52
CA VAL A 95 2.61 2.84 17.84
C VAL A 95 1.37 2.31 17.12
N VAL A 96 1.57 1.52 16.06
CA VAL A 96 0.42 0.87 15.41
C VAL A 96 -0.14 -0.18 16.37
N GLN A 97 -1.39 0.01 16.78
CA GLN A 97 -2.06 -0.87 17.72
C GLN A 97 -2.49 -2.18 17.05
N PRO A 98 -2.59 -3.27 17.81
CA PRO A 98 -3.18 -4.53 17.34
C PRO A 98 -4.57 -4.30 16.76
N LEU A 99 -4.80 -4.85 15.58
CA LEU A 99 -6.13 -4.95 15.00
C LEU A 99 -6.78 -6.21 15.58
N GLY A 100 -7.86 -6.03 16.31
CA GLY A 100 -8.72 -7.09 16.83
C GLY A 100 -8.02 -8.22 17.59
N SER A 101 -8.46 -9.47 17.41
CA SER A 101 -8.07 -10.59 18.24
C SER A 101 -6.79 -11.29 17.74
N PRO A 102 -6.00 -11.92 18.63
CA PRO A 102 -4.84 -12.71 18.19
C PRO A 102 -5.24 -13.93 17.34
N ASP A 103 -6.51 -14.34 17.37
CA ASP A 103 -7.04 -15.48 16.61
C ASP A 103 -7.54 -15.09 15.21
N ALA A 104 -7.37 -13.82 14.81
CA ALA A 104 -7.73 -13.37 13.48
C ALA A 104 -6.94 -14.08 12.37
N GLU A 105 -7.57 -14.24 11.22
CA GLU A 105 -6.93 -14.76 10.01
C GLU A 105 -6.76 -13.66 8.97
N VAL A 106 -5.62 -13.67 8.27
CA VAL A 106 -5.30 -12.71 7.21
C VAL A 106 -5.16 -13.44 5.89
N THR A 107 -5.90 -13.00 4.89
CA THR A 107 -5.81 -13.50 3.52
C THR A 107 -5.47 -12.37 2.56
N ILE A 108 -4.30 -12.42 1.95
CA ILE A 108 -3.96 -11.52 0.83
C ILE A 108 -4.75 -11.97 -0.40
N THR A 109 -5.44 -11.04 -1.06
CA THR A 109 -6.33 -11.35 -2.19
C THR A 109 -5.76 -10.91 -3.52
N ARG A 110 -5.13 -9.74 -3.58
CA ARG A 110 -4.46 -9.23 -4.78
C ARG A 110 -3.49 -8.10 -4.46
N SER A 111 -2.57 -7.85 -5.39
CA SER A 111 -1.70 -6.68 -5.41
C SER A 111 -1.78 -5.98 -6.76
N GLU A 112 -2.01 -4.67 -6.73
CA GLU A 112 -2.16 -3.83 -7.93
C GLU A 112 -1.10 -2.73 -7.94
N GLU A 113 -0.52 -2.44 -9.11
CA GLU A 113 0.40 -1.31 -9.27
C GLU A 113 -0.40 -0.01 -9.40
N VAL A 114 0.06 1.04 -8.73
CA VAL A 114 -0.52 2.38 -8.86
C VAL A 114 0.26 3.13 -9.95
N GLY A 115 -0.44 3.52 -11.01
CA GLY A 115 0.14 4.38 -12.05
C GLY A 115 0.68 5.68 -11.46
N MET A 116 1.83 6.15 -11.96
CA MET A 116 2.54 7.32 -11.43
C MET A 116 1.66 8.58 -11.39
N GLU A 117 0.70 8.69 -12.30
CA GLU A 117 -0.27 9.78 -12.39
C GLU A 117 -1.32 9.79 -11.26
N HIS A 118 -1.48 8.66 -10.55
CA HIS A 118 -2.40 8.52 -9.41
C HIS A 118 -1.68 8.64 -8.06
N LEU A 119 -0.36 8.82 -8.06
CA LEU A 119 0.41 8.98 -6.84
C LEU A 119 0.27 10.39 -6.26
N PRO A 120 0.32 10.56 -4.93
CA PRO A 120 0.36 11.87 -4.30
C PRO A 120 1.51 12.73 -4.83
N GLU A 121 1.32 14.05 -4.84
CA GLU A 121 2.37 14.97 -5.28
C GLU A 121 3.65 14.77 -4.46
N GLY A 122 4.78 14.60 -5.14
CA GLY A 122 6.08 14.36 -4.51
C GLY A 122 6.41 12.89 -4.24
N GLN A 123 5.46 11.96 -4.41
CA GLN A 123 5.72 10.53 -4.40
C GLN A 123 6.44 10.11 -5.69
N LYS A 124 7.67 9.61 -5.56
CA LYS A 124 8.56 9.31 -6.71
C LYS A 124 8.88 7.83 -6.88
N TYR A 125 8.47 7.02 -5.92
CA TYR A 125 8.76 5.60 -5.89
C TYR A 125 7.56 4.79 -6.36
N PRO A 126 7.78 3.65 -7.02
CA PRO A 126 6.72 2.71 -7.35
C PRO A 126 5.89 2.37 -6.12
N THR A 127 4.57 2.35 -6.29
CA THR A 127 3.62 2.03 -5.23
C THR A 127 2.72 0.90 -5.70
N ARG A 128 2.39 -0.01 -4.79
CA ARG A 128 1.39 -1.05 -4.99
C ARG A 128 0.32 -0.95 -3.92
N LEU A 129 -0.93 -1.23 -4.27
CA LEU A 129 -2.01 -1.45 -3.31
C LEU A 129 -2.13 -2.95 -3.09
N VAL A 130 -1.92 -3.40 -1.86
CA VAL A 130 -2.13 -4.79 -1.46
C VAL A 130 -3.46 -4.89 -0.75
N HIS A 131 -4.37 -5.68 -1.33
CA HIS A 131 -5.69 -5.93 -0.80
C HIS A 131 -5.69 -7.23 0.01
N CYS A 132 -6.30 -7.20 1.18
CA CYS A 132 -6.44 -8.36 2.03
C CYS A 132 -7.77 -8.36 2.79
N VAL A 133 -8.17 -9.55 3.21
CA VAL A 133 -9.30 -9.78 4.09
C VAL A 133 -8.75 -10.13 5.46
N TRP A 134 -9.20 -9.39 6.46
CA TRP A 134 -8.98 -9.68 7.87
C TRP A 134 -10.24 -10.31 8.46
N SER A 135 -10.12 -11.50 9.02
CA SER A 135 -11.25 -12.30 9.48
C SER A 135 -11.15 -12.52 10.98
N GLU A 136 -12.06 -11.92 11.73
CA GLU A 136 -12.17 -12.07 13.18
C GLU A 136 -13.12 -13.21 13.54
N PRO A 137 -12.71 -14.16 14.40
CA PRO A 137 -13.64 -15.14 14.93
C PRO A 137 -14.64 -14.48 15.89
N SER A 138 -15.93 -14.71 15.64
CA SER A 138 -16.98 -14.40 16.60
C SER A 138 -16.90 -15.34 17.80
N GLN A 139 -16.74 -14.75 18.98
CA GLN A 139 -16.69 -15.48 20.25
C GLN A 139 -18.04 -16.12 20.63
N ALA A 140 -19.14 -15.73 19.97
CA ALA A 140 -20.49 -16.14 20.36
C ALA A 140 -21.07 -17.31 19.56
N ASP A 141 -20.75 -17.42 18.27
CA ASP A 141 -21.46 -18.32 17.36
C ASP A 141 -20.56 -19.01 16.32
N GLY A 142 -19.24 -18.81 16.39
CA GLY A 142 -18.28 -19.39 15.45
C GLY A 142 -18.36 -18.82 14.03
N THR A 143 -19.14 -17.75 13.82
CA THR A 143 -19.11 -17.00 12.56
C THR A 143 -17.84 -16.16 12.47
N LYS A 144 -17.52 -15.67 11.27
CA LYS A 144 -16.37 -14.81 11.03
C LYS A 144 -16.86 -13.41 10.65
N GLN A 145 -16.33 -12.39 11.30
CA GLN A 145 -16.51 -11.00 10.90
C GLN A 145 -15.35 -10.61 9.99
N GLU A 146 -15.66 -10.21 8.76
CA GLU A 146 -14.65 -9.86 7.76
C GLU A 146 -14.51 -8.35 7.56
N PHE A 147 -13.27 -7.90 7.45
CA PHE A 147 -12.89 -6.54 7.13
C PHE A 147 -12.02 -6.54 5.89
N GLN A 148 -12.26 -5.58 5.01
CA GLN A 148 -11.39 -5.32 3.86
C GLN A 148 -10.28 -4.38 4.32
N ILE A 149 -9.03 -4.74 4.07
CA ILE A 149 -7.88 -3.89 4.35
C ILE A 149 -7.10 -3.69 3.05
N VAL A 150 -6.80 -2.43 2.74
CA VAL A 150 -5.95 -2.05 1.62
C VAL A 150 -4.72 -1.32 2.17
N LEU A 151 -3.54 -1.83 1.84
CA LEU A 151 -2.26 -1.25 2.29
C LEU A 151 -1.49 -0.71 1.08
N PRO A 152 -1.26 0.61 1.00
CA PRO A 152 -0.28 1.17 0.08
C PRO A 152 1.14 0.81 0.53
N VAL A 153 1.89 0.20 -0.40
CA VAL A 153 3.28 -0.23 -0.19
C VAL A 153 4.16 0.47 -1.22
N VAL A 154 5.20 1.13 -0.73
CA VAL A 154 6.11 1.99 -1.50
C VAL A 154 7.48 1.32 -1.60
N GLN A 155 8.04 1.25 -2.81
CA GLN A 155 9.39 0.71 -3.04
C GLN A 155 10.47 1.73 -2.71
N GLN A 156 10.86 1.81 -1.44
CA GLN A 156 12.00 2.63 -1.01
C GLN A 156 13.34 1.96 -1.36
N SER A 157 14.45 2.68 -1.19
CA SER A 157 15.80 2.14 -1.46
C SER A 157 16.14 0.89 -0.64
N GLU A 158 15.52 0.72 0.53
CA GLU A 158 15.69 -0.44 1.42
C GLU A 158 14.65 -1.56 1.17
N GLY A 159 13.85 -1.43 0.10
CA GLY A 159 12.76 -2.32 -0.27
C GLY A 159 11.37 -1.78 0.04
N TRP A 160 10.37 -2.64 -0.13
CA TRP A 160 8.95 -2.32 0.06
C TRP A 160 8.65 -1.93 1.50
N ARG A 161 7.91 -0.83 1.68
CA ARG A 161 7.53 -0.29 2.99
C ARG A 161 6.11 0.26 2.95
N ILE A 162 5.36 0.08 4.03
CA ILE A 162 3.95 0.47 4.12
C ILE A 162 3.84 1.95 4.48
N SER A 163 3.08 2.73 3.72
CA SER A 163 2.88 4.16 3.98
C SER A 163 1.58 4.47 4.72
N GLY A 164 0.62 3.54 4.73
CA GLY A 164 -0.69 3.76 5.32
C GLY A 164 -1.54 2.50 5.35
N MET A 165 -2.81 2.66 5.70
CA MET A 165 -3.80 1.59 5.73
C MET A 165 -5.20 2.14 5.52
N VAL A 166 -6.02 1.44 4.76
CA VAL A 166 -7.46 1.70 4.63
C VAL A 166 -8.21 0.50 5.17
N LEU A 167 -9.13 0.72 6.10
CA LEU A 167 -9.96 -0.31 6.73
C LEU A 167 -11.43 -0.07 6.38
N GLY A 168 -12.06 -1.05 5.74
CA GLY A 168 -13.47 -1.01 5.37
C GLY A 168 -14.25 -2.21 5.92
N ILE A 169 -15.52 -2.00 6.24
CA ILE A 169 -16.49 -3.06 6.51
C ILE A 169 -17.37 -3.18 5.25
N ALA A 170 -17.75 -4.40 4.86
CA ALA A 170 -18.57 -4.63 3.65
C ALA A 170 -20.00 -4.01 3.68
N THR A 171 -20.32 -3.15 4.66
CA THR A 171 -21.68 -2.71 5.00
C THR A 171 -22.02 -1.26 4.62
N GLY A 172 -21.25 -0.61 3.75
CA GLY A 172 -21.56 0.76 3.29
C GLY A 172 -21.24 1.87 4.31
N GLU A 173 -20.58 1.51 5.41
CA GLU A 173 -19.93 2.45 6.33
C GLU A 173 -18.75 3.14 5.63
N PRO A 174 -18.40 4.39 6.00
CA PRO A 174 -17.21 5.04 5.49
C PRO A 174 -15.95 4.28 5.88
N GLU A 175 -15.02 4.16 4.95
CA GLU A 175 -13.72 3.53 5.20
C GLU A 175 -12.88 4.40 6.14
N LEU A 176 -12.21 3.75 7.10
CA LEU A 176 -11.22 4.41 7.94
C LEU A 176 -9.89 4.45 7.19
N ILE A 177 -9.46 5.65 6.81
CA ILE A 177 -8.17 5.89 6.16
C ILE A 177 -7.16 6.32 7.22
N LEU A 178 -6.02 5.63 7.27
CA LEU A 178 -4.90 5.90 8.16
C LEU A 178 -3.68 6.20 7.31
N ASP A 179 -3.38 7.48 7.11
CA ASP A 179 -2.12 7.92 6.50
C ASP A 179 -1.04 8.01 7.58
N PHE A 180 -0.18 6.99 7.66
CA PHE A 180 0.88 6.96 8.66
C PHE A 180 1.94 8.05 8.43
N GLU A 181 2.02 8.62 7.22
CA GLU A 181 2.94 9.70 6.87
C GLU A 181 2.41 11.10 7.20
N ASN A 182 1.18 11.18 7.72
CA ASN A 182 0.53 12.40 8.21
C ASN A 182 0.23 12.28 9.71
N GLY A 183 1.23 12.58 10.55
CA GLY A 183 1.10 12.45 12.00
C GLY A 183 0.01 13.33 12.61
N ASP A 184 -0.30 14.49 12.02
CA ASP A 184 -1.34 15.38 12.53
C ASP A 184 -2.73 14.82 12.31
N GLU A 185 -2.97 14.20 11.17
CA GLU A 185 -4.22 13.48 10.89
C GLU A 185 -4.35 12.23 11.75
N MET A 186 -3.28 11.45 11.87
CA MET A 186 -3.24 10.27 12.77
C MET A 186 -3.56 10.66 14.21
N ALA A 187 -2.96 11.73 14.74
CA ALA A 187 -3.25 12.21 16.08
C ALA A 187 -4.73 12.59 16.25
N ARG A 188 -5.37 13.21 15.24
CA ARG A 188 -6.81 13.54 15.30
C ARG A 188 -7.67 12.28 15.35
N ILE A 189 -7.38 11.31 14.49
CA ILE A 189 -8.14 10.05 14.42
C ILE A 189 -8.03 9.29 15.75
N LEU A 190 -6.81 9.12 16.27
CA LEU A 190 -6.56 8.37 17.50
C LEU A 190 -7.23 9.04 18.72
N ASN A 191 -7.12 10.36 18.84
CA ASN A 191 -7.81 11.10 19.91
C ASN A 191 -9.34 10.97 19.83
N ALA A 192 -9.92 10.91 18.63
CA ALA A 192 -11.36 10.71 18.46
C ALA A 192 -11.81 9.28 18.85
N GLN A 193 -10.96 8.28 18.60
CA GLN A 193 -11.24 6.89 19.01
C GLN A 193 -11.17 6.72 20.53
N ASP A 194 -10.18 7.32 21.19
CA ASP A 194 -10.05 7.29 22.66
C ASP A 194 -11.27 7.91 23.36
N GLN A 195 -11.80 9.01 22.81
CA GLN A 195 -13.00 9.67 23.34
C GLN A 195 -14.27 8.82 23.16
N THR A 196 -14.38 8.10 22.04
CA THR A 196 -15.53 7.22 21.79
C THR A 196 -15.48 5.99 22.69
N GLN A 197 -14.29 5.45 22.95
CA GLN A 197 -14.10 4.29 23.83
C GLN A 197 -14.32 4.66 25.31
N THR A 198 -13.96 5.89 25.72
CA THR A 198 -14.21 6.40 27.08
C THR A 198 -15.71 6.69 27.33
N ALA A 199 -16.44 7.16 26.32
CA ALA A 199 -17.88 7.43 26.43
C ALA A 199 -18.75 6.16 26.40
N ALA A 200 -18.23 5.05 25.87
CA ALA A 200 -18.92 3.76 25.80
C ALA A 200 -18.70 2.85 27.03
N ALA A 201 -17.91 3.26 28.03
CA ALA A 201 -17.83 2.57 29.31
C ALA A 201 -19.15 2.80 30.09
N PRO A 202 -19.96 1.76 30.37
CA PRO A 202 -21.20 1.95 31.10
C PRO A 202 -20.88 2.42 32.52
N ALA A 203 -21.58 3.49 32.93
CA ALA A 203 -21.76 3.86 34.32
C ALA A 203 -22.47 2.72 35.07
N ALA A 204 -21.71 1.68 35.42
CA ALA A 204 -22.16 0.54 36.18
C ALA A 204 -21.55 0.59 37.60
N THR A 205 -21.85 1.65 38.37
CA THR A 205 -21.94 1.60 39.84
C THR A 205 -22.43 2.94 40.40
N ALA A 206 -23.75 3.10 40.58
CA ALA A 206 -24.33 4.02 41.57
C ALA A 206 -25.84 3.80 41.74
N THR A 207 -26.32 2.55 41.82
CA THR A 207 -27.70 2.27 42.24
C THR A 207 -27.77 1.04 43.13
N GLU A 208 -27.14 1.08 44.30
CA GLU A 208 -27.64 0.28 45.42
C GLU A 208 -27.12 0.88 46.74
N SER A 209 -27.95 0.80 47.79
CA SER A 209 -27.68 1.21 49.18
C SER A 209 -27.87 2.70 49.55
N MET A 210 -29.10 3.21 49.44
CA MET A 210 -29.62 4.08 50.52
C MET A 210 -31.12 3.83 50.73
N GLN A 211 -31.42 2.69 51.36
CA GLN A 211 -32.68 2.46 52.05
C GLN A 211 -32.36 1.80 53.40
N ARG A 212 -32.26 2.63 54.43
CA ARG A 212 -32.58 2.33 55.82
C ARG A 212 -33.01 3.60 56.52
#